data_AF-A0A4R2GZ46-F1
#
_entry.id   AF-A0A4R2GZ46-F1
#
_cell.length_a   1.000
_cell.length_b   1.000
_cell.length_c   1.000
_cell.angle_alpha   90.00
_cell.angle_beta   90.00
_cell.angle_gamma   90.00
#
_symmetry.space_group_name_H-M   'P 1'
#
loop_
_entity.id
_entity.type
_entity.pdbx_description
1 polymer ?
#
loop_
_entity_poly.entity_id
_entity_poly.type
_entity_poly.pdbx_seq_one_letter_code
_entity_poly.pdbx_strand_id
1 'polypeptide(L)'
;MNKPDIVPAHASSAWPVPAPEAVAGSGVAGLSGYAGPVRPSAGRIAALQYLRAIAALMVVGYHASHYLAYFRKPAGPIHLWESTLGMWGVALFFALSGYLMARLAPVTPPGRFLLHRVARIYPVYFVAIAVFFALSPVIVGHVFTPRFLPSTLVPVGPAGYTLGVEWTLLYELTFYVFIFLLIAGGQVRAIPGVAIGWIALVIGWRLAFGEPASLEMPVIYQLPASSANIGFACGLLVPAVTRRLRVHPAWMLAGLGVLLLDIGGVIPADRTIAGAVSALMIAAALGAQPSGGGLAGRIGISLGDASYAIYLVHVPVLVAVFRWLPAAVPLPAAWCVAFIAAVLVGQLFGAIDLRMYQRLKRRIDALGETRALRLAWVYAGFFAVIASWGAATHLIDQRQSDRAAAALGLIASNGALDDAATPKALNARLAAADRDFTTPHGAIDQTQRLPDDKIAVQGWAIDLARPDVRAWIAVYCDGRQIGWAERTRLRRAEAAQLAAETGADARSLAKTRFGFTLATQASVCPAGARLTVIAADAGGRAFALPAATAP
;
A
#
# COMPACT_ATOMS: atom_id res chain seq x y z
N MET A 1 -4.17 39.89 55.75
CA MET A 1 -4.51 40.50 54.44
C MET A 1 -3.29 40.35 53.54
N ASN A 2 -3.19 39.24 52.80
CA ASN A 2 -3.69 39.03 51.43
C ASN A 2 -2.91 39.79 50.34
N LYS A 3 -1.90 39.14 49.75
CA LYS A 3 -2.00 38.50 48.43
C LYS A 3 -0.75 37.64 48.14
N PRO A 4 -0.89 36.43 47.58
CA PRO A 4 0.21 35.56 47.19
C PRO A 4 0.59 35.72 45.70
N ASP A 5 1.83 35.33 45.42
CA ASP A 5 2.50 35.33 44.13
C ASP A 5 1.85 34.38 43.10
N ILE A 6 1.78 34.86 41.85
CA ILE A 6 1.37 34.10 40.67
C ILE A 6 2.62 33.56 40.00
N VAL A 7 2.80 32.23 40.06
CA VAL A 7 3.76 31.49 39.23
C VAL A 7 3.05 30.99 37.97
N PRO A 8 3.59 31.19 36.75
CA PRO A 8 2.97 30.72 35.52
C PRO A 8 3.16 29.21 35.33
N ALA A 9 2.07 28.53 34.99
CA ALA A 9 2.01 27.10 34.72
C ALA A 9 2.70 26.74 33.39
N HIS A 10 3.93 26.24 33.46
CA HIS A 10 4.55 25.42 32.41
C HIS A 10 4.65 23.96 32.89
N ALA A 11 3.55 23.22 32.73
CA ALA A 11 3.56 21.76 32.86
C ALA A 11 3.88 21.14 31.49
N SER A 12 5.08 20.58 31.39
CA SER A 12 5.54 19.72 30.31
C SER A 12 4.64 18.48 30.20
N SER A 13 4.00 18.27 29.06
CA SER A 13 3.23 17.06 28.73
C SER A 13 4.16 15.90 28.37
N ALA A 14 5.05 15.52 29.28
CA ALA A 14 5.74 14.24 29.21
C ALA A 14 4.74 13.12 29.53
N TRP A 15 4.68 12.13 28.65
CA TRP A 15 3.86 10.91 28.78
C TRP A 15 3.92 10.31 30.20
N PRO A 16 2.80 10.27 30.98
CA PRO A 16 2.76 9.49 32.20
C PRO A 16 2.64 8.01 31.84
N VAL A 17 3.71 7.25 32.11
CA VAL A 17 3.66 5.79 32.17
C VAL A 17 2.88 5.42 33.45
N PRO A 18 1.81 4.62 33.38
CA PRO A 18 1.11 4.18 34.58
C PRO A 18 2.07 3.43 35.50
N ALA A 19 1.95 3.63 36.81
CA ALA A 19 2.51 2.68 37.77
C ALA A 19 1.68 1.38 37.68
N PRO A 20 2.31 0.19 37.69
CA PRO A 20 1.56 -1.03 37.89
C PRO A 20 1.06 -1.07 39.34
N GLU A 21 -0.26 -1.07 39.54
CA GLU A 21 -0.84 -1.52 40.80
C GLU A 21 -0.50 -3.00 40.99
N ALA A 22 -0.06 -3.34 42.20
CA ALA A 22 0.32 -4.68 42.58
C ALA A 22 -0.88 -5.63 42.42
N VAL A 23 -0.81 -6.51 41.42
CA VAL A 23 -1.67 -7.69 41.36
C VAL A 23 -1.16 -8.67 42.42
N ALA A 24 -1.89 -8.74 43.54
CA ALA A 24 -1.66 -9.76 44.55
C ALA A 24 -2.01 -11.16 43.99
N GLY A 25 -0.98 -12.00 43.85
CA GLY A 25 -0.95 -13.45 43.99
C GLY A 25 -2.04 -14.34 43.35
N SER A 26 -1.64 -15.14 42.37
CA SER A 26 -1.60 -16.61 42.52
C SER A 26 -0.86 -17.31 41.35
N GLY A 27 0.32 -17.87 41.64
CA GLY A 27 0.79 -19.14 41.07
C GLY A 27 1.32 -19.20 39.63
N VAL A 28 2.53 -18.66 39.36
CA VAL A 28 3.43 -19.21 38.33
C VAL A 28 4.87 -19.16 38.87
N ALA A 29 5.32 -20.25 39.49
CA ALA A 29 6.70 -20.42 39.93
C ALA A 29 7.59 -20.65 38.70
N GLY A 30 8.55 -19.76 38.43
CA GLY A 30 9.56 -19.95 37.38
C GLY A 30 10.06 -18.71 36.62
N LEU A 31 10.02 -17.50 37.19
CA LEU A 31 10.46 -16.26 36.55
C LEU A 31 11.58 -15.54 37.33
N SER A 32 12.77 -16.13 37.47
CA SER A 32 13.92 -15.46 38.13
C SER A 32 14.95 -14.83 37.17
N GLY A 33 14.55 -14.46 35.94
CA GLY A 33 15.48 -13.90 34.95
C GLY A 33 14.98 -12.69 34.14
N TYR A 34 13.75 -12.21 34.35
CA TYR A 34 13.24 -11.02 33.67
C TYR A 34 13.37 -9.81 34.60
N ALA A 35 14.41 -8.99 34.39
CA ALA A 35 14.43 -7.64 34.92
C ALA A 35 13.14 -6.93 34.48
N GLY A 36 12.41 -6.36 35.44
CA GLY A 36 11.12 -5.70 35.20
C GLY A 36 11.19 -4.59 34.14
N PRO A 37 10.04 -4.06 33.68
CA PRO A 37 9.99 -3.09 32.60
C PRO A 37 10.70 -1.78 32.98
N VAL A 38 11.95 -1.60 32.53
CA VAL A 38 12.68 -0.33 32.63
C VAL A 38 11.93 0.71 31.78
N ARG A 39 11.38 1.74 32.45
CA ARG A 39 10.77 2.90 31.76
C ARG A 39 11.81 3.48 30.78
N PRO A 40 11.45 3.72 29.50
CA PRO A 40 12.40 4.29 28.56
C PRO A 40 12.83 5.69 29.03
N SER A 41 14.12 5.98 28.94
CA SER A 41 14.67 7.32 29.24
C SER A 41 14.05 8.37 28.31
N ALA A 42 14.00 9.62 28.78
CA ALA A 42 13.48 10.73 27.97
C ALA A 42 14.24 10.86 26.63
N GLY A 43 15.57 10.66 26.64
CA GLY A 43 16.39 10.68 25.43
C GLY A 43 16.08 9.54 24.45
N ARG A 44 15.67 8.36 24.95
CA ARG A 44 15.21 7.27 24.08
C ARG A 44 13.88 7.61 23.41
N ILE A 45 12.94 8.20 24.16
CA ILE A 45 11.66 8.64 23.58
C ILE A 45 11.93 9.69 22.50
N ALA A 46 12.77 10.69 22.78
CA ALA A 46 13.14 11.72 21.82
C ALA A 46 13.75 11.12 20.54
N ALA A 47 14.72 10.20 20.66
CA ALA A 47 15.32 9.51 19.51
C ALA A 47 14.28 8.88 18.58
N LEU A 48 13.33 8.13 19.15
CA LEU A 48 12.30 7.46 18.38
C LEU A 48 11.35 8.46 17.71
N GLN A 49 10.99 9.55 18.40
CA GLN A 49 10.12 10.58 17.82
C GLN A 49 10.80 11.36 16.69
N TYR A 50 12.09 11.67 16.82
CA TYR A 50 12.85 12.30 15.75
C TYR A 50 12.93 11.41 14.50
N LEU A 51 13.19 10.11 14.66
CA LEU A 51 13.19 9.18 13.53
C LEU A 51 11.81 9.04 12.88
N ARG A 52 10.73 9.04 13.67
CA ARG A 52 9.35 9.07 13.15
C ARG A 52 9.05 10.36 12.37
N ALA A 53 9.51 11.51 12.88
CA ALA A 53 9.37 12.78 12.20
C ALA A 53 10.11 12.76 10.86
N ILE A 54 11.38 12.36 10.86
CA ILE A 54 12.21 12.23 9.65
C ILE A 54 11.53 11.31 8.64
N ALA A 55 11.08 10.13 9.06
CA ALA A 55 10.38 9.18 8.19
C ALA A 55 9.13 9.80 7.54
N ALA A 56 8.29 10.49 8.31
CA ALA A 56 7.10 11.18 7.79
C ALA A 56 7.48 12.25 6.75
N LEU A 57 8.45 13.10 7.08
CA LEU A 57 8.87 14.20 6.19
C LEU A 57 9.47 13.69 4.88
N MET A 58 10.23 12.59 4.91
CA MET A 58 10.75 11.94 3.69
C MET A 58 9.61 11.45 2.79
N VAL A 59 8.58 10.82 3.35
CA VAL A 59 7.39 10.36 2.61
C VAL A 59 6.60 11.54 2.03
N VAL A 60 6.42 12.62 2.79
CA VAL A 60 5.74 13.83 2.31
C VAL A 60 6.55 14.48 1.19
N GLY A 61 7.86 14.62 1.35
CA GLY A 61 8.74 15.21 0.36
C GLY A 61 8.72 14.47 -0.97
N TYR A 62 8.77 13.13 -0.92
CA TYR A 62 8.59 12.27 -2.07
C TYR A 62 7.25 12.53 -2.79
N HIS A 63 6.13 12.46 -2.06
CA HIS A 63 4.81 12.64 -2.69
C HIS A 63 4.60 14.07 -3.17
N ALA A 64 5.18 15.08 -2.50
CA ALA A 64 5.13 16.46 -2.96
C ALA A 64 5.80 16.61 -4.33
N SER A 65 6.95 15.97 -4.54
CA SER A 65 7.61 15.92 -5.84
C SER A 65 6.81 15.12 -6.87
N HIS A 66 6.30 13.93 -6.50
CA HIS A 66 5.49 13.09 -7.39
C HIS A 66 4.22 13.82 -7.89
N TYR A 67 3.46 14.46 -6.99
CA TYR A 67 2.25 15.18 -7.39
C TYR A 67 2.57 16.50 -8.09
N LEU A 68 3.66 17.18 -7.75
CA LEU A 68 4.12 18.32 -8.54
C LEU A 68 4.40 17.91 -9.99
N ALA A 69 5.06 16.77 -10.19
CA ALA A 69 5.33 16.23 -11.52
C ALA A 69 4.03 15.88 -12.27
N TYR A 70 3.09 15.22 -11.59
CA TYR A 70 1.78 14.89 -12.13
C TYR A 70 0.99 16.13 -12.60
N PHE A 71 0.96 17.21 -11.81
CA PHE A 71 0.16 18.41 -12.11
C PHE A 71 0.86 19.42 -13.02
N ARG A 72 2.18 19.53 -12.97
CA ARG A 72 2.93 20.61 -13.64
C ARG A 72 3.83 20.14 -14.78
N LYS A 73 4.14 18.84 -14.87
CA LYS A 73 5.09 18.28 -15.85
C LYS A 73 6.37 19.14 -15.96
N PRO A 74 7.05 19.40 -14.83
CA PRO A 74 8.26 20.21 -14.83
C PRO A 74 9.34 19.54 -15.69
N ALA A 75 10.30 20.33 -16.19
CA ALA A 75 11.55 19.81 -16.74
C ALA A 75 12.69 20.14 -15.76
N GLY A 76 13.55 19.18 -15.42
CA GLY A 76 14.77 19.42 -14.62
C GLY A 76 14.88 18.65 -13.29
N PRO A 77 15.79 19.05 -12.37
CA PRO A 77 16.28 18.22 -11.26
C PRO A 77 15.27 17.94 -10.13
N ILE A 78 14.07 18.52 -10.19
CA ILE A 78 12.97 18.19 -9.26
C ILE A 78 12.57 16.70 -9.40
N HIS A 79 12.85 16.07 -10.55
CA HIS A 79 12.69 14.63 -10.77
C HIS A 79 13.64 13.74 -9.96
N LEU A 80 14.75 14.27 -9.41
CA LEU A 80 15.74 13.46 -8.69
C LEU A 80 15.20 12.86 -7.38
N TRP A 81 14.04 13.31 -6.90
CA TRP A 81 13.48 12.90 -5.60
C TRP A 81 12.37 11.84 -5.73
N GLU A 82 12.12 11.32 -6.94
CA GLU A 82 10.88 10.62 -7.34
C GLU A 82 10.77 9.13 -6.99
N SER A 83 11.74 8.51 -6.31
CA SER A 83 11.62 7.10 -5.86
C SER A 83 12.24 6.85 -4.48
N THR A 84 13.40 7.47 -4.23
CA THR A 84 14.26 7.15 -3.09
C THR A 84 13.67 7.56 -1.74
N LEU A 85 13.27 8.83 -1.56
CA LEU A 85 12.86 9.35 -0.24
C LEU A 85 11.67 8.60 0.37
N GLY A 86 10.66 8.27 -0.45
CA GLY A 86 9.48 7.54 -0.01
C GLY A 86 9.83 6.12 0.45
N MET A 87 10.71 5.43 -0.29
CA MET A 87 11.16 4.08 0.07
C MET A 87 11.87 4.06 1.43
N TRP A 88 12.81 4.98 1.66
CA TRP A 88 13.55 5.08 2.90
C TRP A 88 12.68 5.49 4.08
N GLY A 89 11.76 6.43 3.89
CA GLY A 89 10.80 6.82 4.93
C GLY A 89 9.92 5.64 5.38
N VAL A 90 9.41 4.84 4.44
CA VAL A 90 8.63 3.63 4.74
C VAL A 90 9.50 2.56 5.41
N ALA A 91 10.73 2.32 4.92
CA ALA A 91 11.67 1.38 5.53
C ALA A 91 11.97 1.74 7.00
N LEU A 92 12.13 3.03 7.30
CA LEU A 92 12.34 3.52 8.65
C LEU A 92 11.11 3.33 9.54
N PHE A 93 9.90 3.57 9.04
CA PHE A 93 8.67 3.25 9.78
C PHE A 93 8.54 1.77 10.11
N PHE A 94 8.83 0.90 9.15
CA PHE A 94 8.73 -0.55 9.37
C PHE A 94 9.80 -1.05 10.35
N ALA A 95 11.03 -0.55 10.27
CA ALA A 95 12.06 -0.86 11.25
C ALA A 95 11.74 -0.34 12.66
N LEU A 96 11.15 0.86 12.78
CA LEU A 96 10.66 1.40 14.05
C LEU A 96 9.54 0.53 14.64
N SER A 97 8.62 0.07 13.80
CA SER A 97 7.53 -0.83 14.21
C SER A 97 8.07 -2.17 14.68
N GLY A 98 9.01 -2.79 13.94
CA GLY A 98 9.72 -4.00 14.36
C GLY A 98 10.40 -3.85 15.72
N TYR A 99 11.17 -2.78 15.91
CA TYR A 99 11.82 -2.48 17.18
C TYR A 99 10.80 -2.34 18.33
N LEU A 100 9.72 -1.59 18.12
CA LEU A 100 8.71 -1.35 19.13
C LEU A 100 7.98 -2.66 19.50
N MET A 101 7.62 -3.50 18.52
CA MET A 101 6.95 -4.77 18.78
C MET A 101 7.83 -5.76 19.52
N ALA A 102 9.12 -5.85 19.19
CA ALA A 102 10.08 -6.70 19.94
C ALA A 102 10.22 -6.26 21.41
N ARG A 103 10.03 -4.98 21.71
CA ARG A 103 10.03 -4.45 23.09
C ARG A 103 8.70 -4.67 23.83
N LEU A 104 7.57 -4.62 23.11
CA LEU A 104 6.24 -4.75 23.71
C LEU A 104 5.78 -6.20 23.88
N ALA A 105 6.19 -7.09 22.99
CA ALA A 105 5.75 -8.49 22.98
C ALA A 105 6.01 -9.25 24.30
N PRO A 106 7.14 -9.06 25.01
CA PRO A 106 7.39 -9.77 26.27
C PRO A 106 6.63 -9.24 27.49
N VAL A 107 6.10 -8.02 27.42
CA VAL A 107 5.55 -7.31 28.58
C VAL A 107 4.06 -6.99 28.45
N THR A 108 3.45 -7.31 27.31
CA THR A 108 2.04 -6.98 27.03
C THR A 108 1.24 -8.26 26.82
N PRO A 109 0.13 -8.48 27.55
CA PRO A 109 -0.76 -9.60 27.29
C PRO A 109 -1.27 -9.59 25.83
N PRO A 110 -1.44 -10.75 25.18
CA PRO A 110 -1.73 -10.84 23.75
C PRO A 110 -3.00 -10.06 23.33
N GLY A 111 -4.08 -10.18 24.11
CA GLY A 111 -5.33 -9.47 23.82
C GLY A 111 -5.16 -7.95 23.82
N ARG A 112 -4.51 -7.41 24.85
CA ARG A 112 -4.23 -5.96 24.95
C ARG A 112 -3.26 -5.50 23.87
N PHE A 113 -2.25 -6.31 23.55
CA PHE A 113 -1.29 -6.01 22.49
C PHE A 113 -1.99 -5.70 21.16
N LEU A 114 -2.81 -6.64 20.65
CA LEU A 114 -3.46 -6.47 19.36
C LEU A 114 -4.49 -5.34 19.38
N LEU A 115 -5.32 -5.26 20.42
CA LEU A 115 -6.33 -4.21 20.53
C LEU A 115 -5.71 -2.81 20.59
N HIS A 116 -4.59 -2.61 21.29
CA HIS A 116 -3.88 -1.33 21.29
C HIS A 116 -3.37 -0.94 19.90
N ARG A 117 -2.95 -1.91 19.07
CA ARG A 117 -2.49 -1.64 17.70
C ARG A 117 -3.65 -1.30 16.76
N VAL A 118 -4.72 -2.08 16.80
CA VAL A 118 -5.96 -1.84 16.04
C VAL A 118 -6.53 -0.46 16.40
N ALA A 119 -6.58 -0.14 17.70
CA ALA A 119 -7.04 1.16 18.21
C ALA A 119 -6.15 2.34 17.82
N ARG A 120 -4.87 2.10 17.50
CA ARG A 120 -3.95 3.14 17.04
C ARG A 120 -4.20 3.52 15.57
N ILE A 121 -4.61 2.54 14.74
CA ILE A 121 -4.72 2.68 13.30
C ILE A 121 -6.14 3.12 12.89
N TYR A 122 -7.13 2.27 13.11
CA TYR A 122 -8.45 2.43 12.50
C TYR A 122 -9.19 3.74 12.82
N PRO A 123 -9.21 4.26 14.07
CA PRO A 123 -10.05 5.40 14.40
C PRO A 123 -9.74 6.64 13.58
N VAL A 124 -8.47 7.07 13.53
CA VAL A 124 -8.08 8.24 12.73
C VAL A 124 -8.07 7.92 11.22
N TYR A 125 -7.76 6.68 10.84
CA TYR A 125 -7.86 6.25 9.44
C TYR A 125 -9.27 6.43 8.88
N PHE A 126 -10.31 6.01 9.60
CA PHE A 126 -11.68 6.21 9.16
C PHE A 126 -12.10 7.69 9.17
N VAL A 127 -11.57 8.50 10.08
CA VAL A 127 -11.78 9.96 10.05
C VAL A 127 -11.12 10.56 8.79
N ALA A 128 -9.91 10.14 8.43
CA ALA A 128 -9.24 10.57 7.22
C ALA A 128 -10.02 10.16 5.95
N ILE A 129 -10.52 8.92 5.88
CA ILE A 129 -11.41 8.47 4.80
C ILE A 129 -12.66 9.34 4.72
N ALA A 130 -13.35 9.57 5.84
CA ALA A 130 -14.59 10.32 5.87
C ALA A 130 -14.39 11.78 5.41
N VAL A 131 -13.31 12.42 5.88
CA VAL A 131 -12.93 13.77 5.46
C VAL A 131 -12.59 13.79 3.98
N PHE A 132 -11.79 12.84 3.49
CA PHE A 132 -11.46 12.76 2.07
C PHE A 132 -12.71 12.51 1.21
N PHE A 133 -13.59 11.60 1.62
CA PHE A 133 -14.85 11.33 0.93
C PHE A 133 -15.68 12.60 0.77
N ALA A 134 -15.89 13.34 1.86
CA ALA A 134 -16.65 14.58 1.87
C ALA A 134 -16.03 15.67 0.98
N LEU A 135 -14.70 15.73 0.92
CA LEU A 135 -13.96 16.73 0.14
C LEU A 135 -13.56 16.25 -1.26
N SER A 136 -13.81 15.00 -1.62
CA SER A 136 -13.36 14.40 -2.88
C SER A 136 -13.80 15.16 -4.14
N PRO A 137 -15.02 15.75 -4.24
CA PRO A 137 -15.38 16.56 -5.41
C PRO A 137 -14.46 17.77 -5.59
N VAL A 138 -14.03 18.38 -4.49
CA VAL A 138 -13.15 19.56 -4.49
C VAL A 138 -11.69 19.15 -4.72
N ILE A 139 -11.26 18.01 -4.16
CA ILE A 139 -9.87 17.54 -4.25
C ILE A 139 -9.58 16.89 -5.61
N VAL A 140 -10.42 15.93 -6.03
CA VAL A 140 -10.21 15.12 -7.24
C VAL A 140 -11.17 15.43 -8.39
N GLY A 141 -12.18 16.28 -8.19
CA GLY A 141 -13.12 16.70 -9.26
C GLY A 141 -14.31 15.77 -9.46
N HIS A 142 -14.46 14.73 -8.63
CA HIS A 142 -15.60 13.81 -8.66
C HIS A 142 -15.80 13.19 -7.27
N VAL A 143 -16.99 12.64 -7.02
CA VAL A 143 -17.26 11.90 -5.77
C VAL A 143 -16.49 10.59 -5.80
N PHE A 144 -15.51 10.44 -4.91
CA PHE A 144 -14.77 9.19 -4.74
C PHE A 144 -15.46 8.35 -3.68
N THR A 145 -16.08 7.21 -4.04
CA THR A 145 -16.80 6.38 -3.05
C THR A 145 -15.87 5.35 -2.39
N PRO A 146 -15.68 5.39 -1.05
CA PRO A 146 -14.88 4.40 -0.34
C PRO A 146 -15.45 2.99 -0.51
N ARG A 147 -14.57 2.01 -0.69
CA ARG A 147 -14.94 0.60 -0.79
C ARG A 147 -14.66 -0.11 0.52
N PHE A 148 -15.59 -0.98 0.94
CA PHE A 148 -15.48 -1.70 2.21
C PHE A 148 -14.19 -2.54 2.30
N LEU A 149 -13.92 -3.40 1.31
CA LEU A 149 -12.76 -4.30 1.32
C LEU A 149 -11.41 -3.57 1.50
N PRO A 150 -11.03 -2.59 0.66
CA PRO A 150 -9.82 -1.79 0.89
C PRO A 150 -9.77 -1.12 2.27
N SER A 151 -10.92 -0.66 2.77
CA SER A 151 -11.00 -0.01 4.09
C SER A 151 -10.80 -0.96 5.28
N THR A 152 -10.84 -2.28 5.05
CA THR A 152 -10.48 -3.25 6.08
C THR A 152 -8.98 -3.30 6.35
N LEU A 153 -8.15 -2.78 5.44
CA LEU A 153 -6.68 -2.86 5.50
C LEU A 153 -6.15 -4.31 5.55
N VAL A 154 -6.95 -5.28 5.11
CA VAL A 154 -6.55 -6.68 4.93
C VAL A 154 -6.03 -6.86 3.50
N PRO A 155 -4.93 -7.61 3.27
CA PRO A 155 -4.37 -7.81 1.92
C PRO A 155 -5.25 -8.74 1.08
N VAL A 156 -6.20 -8.15 0.36
CA VAL A 156 -7.17 -8.82 -0.52
C VAL A 156 -6.79 -8.79 -2.01
N GLY A 157 -5.63 -8.21 -2.35
CA GLY A 157 -5.16 -8.09 -3.74
C GLY A 157 -5.51 -6.75 -4.39
N PRO A 158 -5.53 -6.68 -5.75
CA PRO A 158 -5.75 -5.47 -6.52
C PRO A 158 -7.07 -4.76 -6.20
N ALA A 159 -6.99 -3.77 -5.30
CA ALA A 159 -8.16 -3.02 -4.87
C ALA A 159 -7.77 -1.54 -4.72
N GLY A 160 -8.52 -0.65 -5.39
CA GLY A 160 -8.26 0.78 -5.32
C GLY A 160 -8.45 1.30 -3.89
N TYR A 161 -7.38 1.84 -3.31
CA TYR A 161 -7.39 2.45 -1.99
C TYR A 161 -7.93 3.89 -2.05
N THR A 162 -8.44 4.37 -0.92
CA THR A 162 -9.16 5.66 -0.86
C THR A 162 -8.21 6.83 -0.74
N LEU A 163 -7.15 6.71 0.06
CA LEU A 163 -6.15 7.75 0.32
C LEU A 163 -4.90 7.59 -0.57
N GLY A 164 -4.74 6.44 -1.23
CA GLY A 164 -3.61 6.14 -2.12
C GLY A 164 -2.33 5.70 -1.39
N VAL A 165 -2.36 5.61 -0.06
CA VAL A 165 -1.18 5.31 0.79
C VAL A 165 -1.41 4.12 1.72
N GLU A 166 -2.60 3.53 1.72
CA GLU A 166 -2.99 2.48 2.64
C GLU A 166 -2.17 1.20 2.52
N TRP A 167 -1.52 0.98 1.38
CA TRP A 167 -0.77 -0.24 1.09
C TRP A 167 0.24 -0.61 2.18
N THR A 168 0.89 0.36 2.84
CA THR A 168 1.85 0.08 3.92
C THR A 168 1.16 -0.44 5.19
N LEU A 169 -0.09 -0.02 5.44
CA LEU A 169 -0.87 -0.42 6.62
C LEU A 169 -1.31 -1.87 6.53
N LEU A 170 -1.45 -2.43 5.32
CA LEU A 170 -1.69 -3.86 5.13
C LEU A 170 -0.54 -4.68 5.69
N TYR A 171 0.70 -4.28 5.38
CA TYR A 171 1.89 -4.93 5.93
C TYR A 171 1.93 -4.78 7.45
N GLU A 172 1.66 -3.57 7.95
CA GLU A 172 1.73 -3.28 9.39
C GLU A 172 0.67 -4.05 10.20
N LEU A 173 -0.59 -4.12 9.76
CA LEU A 173 -1.62 -4.91 10.44
C LEU A 173 -1.37 -6.41 10.32
N THR A 174 -0.90 -6.90 9.17
CA THR A 174 -0.49 -8.31 9.02
C THR A 174 0.63 -8.64 10.00
N PHE A 175 1.62 -7.77 10.12
CA PHE A 175 2.71 -7.89 11.07
C PHE A 175 2.21 -7.90 12.53
N TYR A 176 1.25 -7.05 12.88
CA TYR A 176 0.66 -7.05 14.22
C TYR A 176 -0.13 -8.30 14.54
N VAL A 177 -0.90 -8.84 13.59
CA VAL A 177 -1.57 -10.14 13.75
C VAL A 177 -0.53 -11.24 13.92
N PHE A 178 0.55 -11.24 13.13
CA PHE A 178 1.63 -12.20 13.26
C PHE A 178 2.30 -12.18 14.64
N ILE A 179 2.68 -11.00 15.15
CA ILE A 179 3.26 -10.87 16.50
C ILE A 179 2.24 -11.26 17.57
N PHE A 180 0.96 -10.93 17.41
CA PHE A 180 -0.10 -11.38 18.31
C PHE A 180 -0.15 -12.91 18.41
N LEU A 181 -0.08 -13.63 17.28
CA LEU A 181 -0.07 -15.09 17.26
C LEU A 181 1.15 -15.67 17.98
N LEU A 182 2.34 -15.05 17.83
CA LEU A 182 3.54 -15.46 18.57
C LEU A 182 3.37 -15.26 20.09
N ILE A 183 2.80 -14.14 20.52
CA ILE A 183 2.55 -13.87 21.95
C ILE A 183 1.51 -14.85 22.49
N ALA A 184 0.39 -15.03 21.78
CA ALA A 184 -0.69 -15.92 22.19
C ALA A 184 -0.25 -17.39 22.26
N GLY A 185 0.66 -17.81 21.38
CA GLY A 185 1.28 -19.15 21.40
C GLY A 185 2.46 -19.30 22.37
N GLY A 186 2.79 -18.29 23.19
CA GLY A 186 3.90 -18.33 24.14
C GLY A 186 5.30 -18.30 23.51
N GLN A 187 5.41 -17.98 22.22
CA GLN A 187 6.63 -18.05 21.41
C GLN A 187 7.44 -16.74 21.39
N VAL A 188 7.28 -15.87 22.40
CA VAL A 188 7.97 -14.56 22.46
C VAL A 188 9.50 -14.72 22.43
N ARG A 189 10.04 -15.78 23.03
CA ARG A 189 11.48 -16.06 23.03
C ARG A 189 12.03 -16.42 21.64
N ALA A 190 11.17 -16.89 20.74
CA ALA A 190 11.54 -17.24 19.38
C ALA A 190 11.65 -16.02 18.44
N ILE A 191 11.19 -14.83 18.85
CA ILE A 191 11.15 -13.62 18.00
C ILE A 191 12.47 -13.35 17.26
N PRO A 192 13.66 -13.40 17.89
CA PRO A 192 14.92 -13.19 17.15
C PRO A 192 15.19 -14.26 16.10
N GLY A 193 14.92 -15.54 16.41
CA GLY A 193 15.10 -16.64 15.45
C GLY A 193 14.11 -16.54 14.28
N VAL A 194 12.85 -16.21 14.58
CA VAL A 194 11.81 -15.92 13.59
C VAL A 194 12.22 -14.77 12.68
N ALA A 195 12.76 -13.68 13.23
CA ALA A 195 13.21 -12.53 12.45
C ALA A 195 14.39 -12.89 11.51
N ILE A 196 15.36 -13.69 11.98
CA ILE A 196 16.48 -14.17 11.15
C ILE A 196 15.95 -15.07 10.03
N GLY A 197 15.07 -16.03 10.35
CA GLY A 197 14.43 -16.91 9.36
C GLY A 197 13.61 -16.12 8.34
N TRP A 198 12.95 -15.05 8.77
CA TRP A 198 12.18 -14.18 7.88
C TRP A 198 13.08 -13.37 6.92
N ILE A 199 14.20 -12.83 7.41
CA ILE A 199 15.20 -12.19 6.55
C ILE A 199 15.74 -13.19 5.52
N ALA A 200 16.08 -14.41 5.96
CA ALA A 200 16.56 -15.47 5.07
C ALA A 200 15.50 -15.86 4.02
N LEU A 201 14.22 -15.95 4.42
CA LEU A 201 13.11 -16.20 3.50
C LEU A 201 13.01 -15.12 2.42
N VAL A 202 13.03 -13.84 2.81
CA VAL A 202 12.88 -12.73 1.87
C VAL A 202 14.07 -12.67 0.90
N ILE A 203 15.30 -12.79 1.41
CA ILE A 203 16.51 -12.81 0.57
C ILE A 203 16.50 -14.03 -0.35
N GLY A 204 16.23 -15.22 0.18
CA GLY A 204 16.21 -16.46 -0.59
C GLY A 204 15.13 -16.43 -1.68
N TRP A 205 13.93 -15.96 -1.37
CA TRP A 205 12.86 -15.79 -2.35
C TRP A 205 13.28 -14.83 -3.46
N ARG A 206 13.84 -13.67 -3.10
CA ARG A 206 14.26 -12.66 -4.07
C ARG A 206 15.36 -13.17 -5.00
N LEU A 207 16.31 -13.93 -4.49
CA LEU A 207 17.37 -14.53 -5.30
C LEU A 207 16.83 -15.62 -6.25
N ALA A 208 15.81 -16.37 -5.82
CA ALA A 208 15.25 -17.47 -6.61
C ALA A 208 14.20 -17.02 -7.65
N PHE A 209 13.36 -16.03 -7.30
CA PHE A 209 12.17 -15.67 -8.06
C PHE A 209 12.07 -14.18 -8.41
N GLY A 210 13.00 -13.34 -7.94
CA GLY A 210 12.92 -11.90 -8.06
C GLY A 210 11.93 -11.25 -7.07
N GLU A 211 11.64 -9.97 -7.28
CA GLU A 211 10.66 -9.23 -6.47
C GLU A 211 9.22 -9.67 -6.80
N PRO A 212 8.34 -9.86 -5.80
CA PRO A 212 6.93 -10.13 -6.05
C PRO A 212 6.27 -9.03 -6.91
N ALA A 213 5.44 -9.44 -7.87
CA ALA A 213 4.87 -8.57 -8.90
C ALA A 213 3.95 -7.43 -8.39
N SER A 214 3.46 -7.48 -7.14
CA SER A 214 2.53 -6.47 -6.59
C SER A 214 2.85 -6.10 -5.15
N LEU A 215 3.74 -5.11 -4.97
CA LEU A 215 4.09 -4.62 -3.63
C LEU A 215 2.98 -3.78 -2.98
N GLU A 216 2.23 -3.03 -3.77
CA GLU A 216 1.22 -2.07 -3.26
C GLU A 216 -0.17 -2.71 -3.08
N MET A 217 -0.50 -3.74 -3.84
CA MET A 217 -1.78 -4.45 -3.74
C MET A 217 -1.59 -5.95 -3.54
N PRO A 218 -0.85 -6.35 -2.49
CA PRO A 218 -0.53 -7.74 -2.30
C PRO A 218 -1.73 -8.52 -1.76
N VAL A 219 -1.72 -9.84 -1.99
CA VAL A 219 -2.55 -10.81 -1.26
C VAL A 219 -1.77 -11.46 -0.13
N ILE A 220 -2.47 -11.97 0.88
CA ILE A 220 -1.87 -12.47 2.14
C ILE A 220 -0.65 -13.40 1.95
N TYR A 221 -0.67 -14.31 0.97
CA TYR A 221 0.40 -15.27 0.74
C TYR A 221 1.65 -14.68 0.06
N GLN A 222 1.55 -13.48 -0.52
CA GLN A 222 2.69 -12.77 -1.12
C GLN A 222 3.46 -11.95 -0.09
N LEU A 223 2.81 -11.53 1.01
CA LEU A 223 3.42 -10.65 2.00
C LEU A 223 4.69 -11.25 2.60
N PRO A 224 4.74 -12.51 3.09
CA PRO A 224 5.90 -13.03 3.80
C PRO A 224 7.22 -12.91 3.03
N ALA A 225 7.19 -12.99 1.70
CA ALA A 225 8.36 -12.91 0.84
C ALA A 225 8.64 -11.49 0.29
N SER A 226 7.77 -10.52 0.56
CA SER A 226 7.94 -9.13 0.10
C SER A 226 9.16 -8.47 0.74
N SER A 227 10.00 -7.84 -0.08
CA SER A 227 11.17 -7.06 0.35
C SER A 227 10.83 -5.92 1.30
N ALA A 228 9.59 -5.43 1.28
CA ALA A 228 9.11 -4.44 2.23
C ALA A 228 9.24 -4.93 3.69
N ASN A 229 9.12 -6.24 3.95
CA ASN A 229 9.17 -6.79 5.30
C ASN A 229 10.57 -6.83 5.94
N ILE A 230 11.63 -6.58 5.19
CA ILE A 230 13.00 -6.51 5.74
C ILE A 230 13.08 -5.46 6.86
N GLY A 231 12.42 -4.32 6.71
CA GLY A 231 12.35 -3.30 7.77
C GLY A 231 11.83 -3.88 9.08
N PHE A 232 10.67 -4.54 9.07
CA PHE A 232 10.09 -5.16 10.28
C PHE A 232 11.04 -6.21 10.88
N ALA A 233 11.55 -7.12 10.04
CA ALA A 233 12.40 -8.22 10.50
C ALA A 233 13.73 -7.72 11.10
N CYS A 234 14.42 -6.78 10.46
CA CYS A 234 15.62 -6.15 11.01
C CYS A 234 15.30 -5.35 12.29
N GLY A 235 14.16 -4.65 12.33
CA GLY A 235 13.68 -3.94 13.51
C GLY A 235 13.49 -4.86 14.73
N LEU A 236 12.94 -6.06 14.53
CA LEU A 236 12.76 -7.06 15.60
C LEU A 236 14.10 -7.48 16.25
N LEU A 237 15.21 -7.40 15.51
CA LEU A 237 16.55 -7.79 16.00
C LEU A 237 17.24 -6.68 16.80
N VAL A 238 16.82 -5.42 16.66
CA VAL A 238 17.48 -4.27 17.30
C VAL A 238 17.63 -4.45 18.82
N PRO A 239 16.63 -4.90 19.60
CA PRO A 239 16.81 -5.12 21.04
C PRO A 239 17.82 -6.22 21.38
N ALA A 240 17.90 -7.29 20.57
CA ALA A 240 18.86 -8.37 20.78
C ALA A 240 20.29 -7.92 20.46
N VAL A 241 20.46 -7.16 19.38
CA VAL A 241 21.74 -6.57 18.94
C VAL A 241 22.25 -5.58 19.98
N THR A 242 21.43 -4.59 20.36
CA THR A 242 21.84 -3.52 21.31
C THR A 242 22.10 -4.02 22.73
N ARG A 243 21.61 -5.22 23.10
CA ARG A 243 21.93 -5.88 24.38
C ARG A 243 23.30 -6.58 24.36
N ARG A 244 23.72 -7.11 23.21
CA ARG A 244 24.96 -7.89 23.06
C ARG A 244 26.13 -7.05 22.58
N LEU A 245 25.86 -6.05 21.73
CA LEU A 245 26.85 -5.24 21.06
C LEU A 245 26.64 -3.77 21.43
N ARG A 246 27.74 -3.07 21.72
CA ARG A 246 27.72 -1.62 21.89
C ARG A 246 27.66 -0.98 20.50
N VAL A 247 26.52 -0.40 20.15
CA VAL A 247 26.34 0.31 18.88
C VAL A 247 26.78 1.76 19.07
N HIS A 248 27.87 2.15 18.42
CA HIS A 248 28.38 3.52 18.48
C HIS A 248 27.46 4.50 17.72
N PRO A 249 27.21 5.71 18.24
CA PRO A 249 26.37 6.71 17.56
C PRO A 249 26.85 7.09 16.15
N ALA A 250 28.14 6.92 15.83
CA ALA A 250 28.68 7.18 14.49
C ALA A 250 28.04 6.32 13.38
N TRP A 251 27.44 5.17 13.72
CA TRP A 251 26.65 4.39 12.76
C TRP A 251 25.44 5.15 12.20
N MET A 252 24.98 6.20 12.89
CA MET A 252 24.00 7.14 12.33
C MET A 252 24.55 7.87 11.10
N LEU A 253 25.80 8.33 11.15
CA LEU A 253 26.44 9.03 10.04
C LEU A 253 26.70 8.09 8.86
N ALA A 254 27.09 6.84 9.14
CA ALA A 254 27.23 5.82 8.10
C ALA A 254 25.88 5.55 7.41
N GLY A 255 24.80 5.38 8.18
CA GLY A 255 23.47 5.17 7.61
C GLY A 255 22.96 6.37 6.80
N LEU A 256 23.18 7.59 7.30
CA LEU A 256 22.89 8.82 6.57
C LEU A 256 23.74 8.93 5.28
N GLY A 257 25.00 8.52 5.34
CA GLY A 257 25.88 8.46 4.17
C GLY A 257 25.33 7.55 3.08
N VAL A 258 24.87 6.34 3.42
CA VAL A 258 24.23 5.42 2.46
C VAL A 258 22.97 6.04 1.86
N LEU A 259 22.11 6.66 2.68
CA LEU A 259 20.92 7.37 2.20
C LEU A 259 21.28 8.50 1.22
N LEU A 260 22.29 9.32 1.54
CA LEU A 260 22.71 10.43 0.68
C LEU A 260 23.34 9.94 -0.64
N LEU A 261 24.12 8.86 -0.60
CA LEU A 261 24.68 8.23 -1.81
C LEU A 261 23.57 7.70 -2.73
N ASP A 262 22.51 7.13 -2.16
CA ASP A 262 21.36 6.64 -2.93
C ASP A 262 20.53 7.79 -3.51
N ILE A 263 20.26 8.84 -2.72
CA ILE A 263 19.61 10.07 -3.21
C ILE A 263 20.44 10.73 -4.33
N GLY A 264 21.76 10.67 -4.22
CA GLY A 264 22.68 11.18 -5.24
C GLY A 264 22.79 10.30 -6.50
N GLY A 265 22.11 9.16 -6.55
CA GLY A 265 22.18 8.20 -7.66
C GLY A 265 23.51 7.47 -7.78
N VAL A 266 24.34 7.49 -6.74
CA VAL A 266 25.66 6.83 -6.72
C VAL A 266 25.53 5.34 -6.47
N ILE A 267 24.57 4.95 -5.64
CA ILE A 267 24.22 3.55 -5.37
C ILE A 267 22.72 3.36 -5.67
N PRO A 268 22.29 2.20 -6.16
CA PRO A 268 20.87 1.88 -6.29
C PRO A 268 20.39 1.09 -5.06
N ALA A 269 20.08 1.77 -3.95
CA ALA A 269 19.63 1.07 -2.76
C ALA A 269 18.20 0.53 -2.96
N ASP A 270 18.02 -0.75 -2.65
CA ASP A 270 16.70 -1.38 -2.65
C ASP A 270 16.08 -1.38 -1.24
N ARG A 271 14.87 -1.93 -1.14
CA ARG A 271 14.15 -2.06 0.14
C ARG A 271 14.89 -2.89 1.19
N THR A 272 15.74 -3.82 0.75
CA THR A 272 16.55 -4.64 1.66
C THR A 272 17.60 -3.78 2.33
N ILE A 273 18.35 -3.01 1.54
CA ILE A 273 19.37 -2.06 2.03
C ILE A 273 18.70 -1.01 2.91
N ALA A 274 17.61 -0.39 2.43
CA ALA A 274 16.89 0.64 3.17
C ALA A 274 16.37 0.13 4.53
N GLY A 275 15.82 -1.08 4.59
CA GLY A 275 15.32 -1.70 5.81
C GLY A 275 16.43 -2.03 6.81
N ALA A 276 17.54 -2.62 6.34
CA ALA A 276 18.69 -2.95 7.18
C ALA A 276 19.37 -1.69 7.76
N VAL A 277 19.62 -0.69 6.90
CA VAL A 277 20.22 0.58 7.31
C VAL A 277 19.30 1.35 8.27
N SER A 278 17.98 1.33 8.04
CA SER A 278 17.02 1.92 8.97
C SER A 278 17.09 1.30 10.37
N ALA A 279 17.19 -0.03 10.47
CA ALA A 279 17.36 -0.70 11.76
C ALA A 279 18.69 -0.32 12.46
N LEU A 280 19.77 -0.17 11.69
CA LEU A 280 21.05 0.33 12.19
C LEU A 280 20.96 1.78 12.70
N MET A 281 20.29 2.67 11.96
CA MET A 281 20.05 4.05 12.39
C MET A 281 19.26 4.12 13.68
N ILE A 282 18.24 3.26 13.84
CA ILE A 282 17.50 3.13 15.10
C ILE A 282 18.44 2.69 16.22
N ALA A 283 19.22 1.63 16.02
CA ALA A 283 20.16 1.15 17.02
C ALA A 283 21.19 2.23 17.44
N ALA A 284 21.70 3.01 16.47
CA ALA A 284 22.62 4.11 16.73
C ALA A 284 21.96 5.27 17.48
N ALA A 285 20.74 5.66 17.11
CA ALA A 285 19.98 6.72 17.80
C ALA A 285 19.68 6.36 19.26
N LEU A 286 19.39 5.08 19.53
CA LEU A 286 19.18 4.58 20.89
C LEU A 286 20.43 4.67 21.76
N GLY A 287 21.62 4.53 21.16
CA GLY A 287 22.90 4.70 21.84
C GLY A 287 23.23 6.18 22.11
N ALA A 288 22.86 7.08 21.21
CA ALA A 288 23.14 8.52 21.32
C ALA A 288 22.30 9.23 22.41
N GLN A 289 21.07 8.74 22.66
CA GLN A 289 20.14 9.33 23.63
C GLN A 289 20.06 10.88 23.57
N PRO A 290 19.69 11.44 22.40
CA PRO A 290 19.69 12.89 22.19
C PRO A 290 18.76 13.61 23.17
N SER A 291 19.09 14.86 23.50
CA SER A 291 18.23 15.68 24.36
C SER A 291 16.90 16.01 23.65
N GLY A 292 15.81 15.99 24.41
CA GLY A 292 14.49 16.47 23.98
C GLY A 292 14.29 17.98 24.19
N GLY A 293 15.33 18.70 24.62
CA GLY A 293 15.27 20.09 25.05
C GLY A 293 15.24 21.10 23.90
N GLY A 294 14.92 22.36 24.23
CA GLY A 294 14.92 23.47 23.28
C GLY A 294 13.69 23.52 22.36
N LEU A 295 13.65 24.50 21.45
CA LEU A 295 12.55 24.64 20.49
C LEU A 295 12.58 23.53 19.42
N ALA A 296 13.75 23.27 18.82
CA ALA A 296 13.91 22.23 17.81
C ALA A 296 13.54 20.83 18.32
N GLY A 297 13.94 20.50 19.55
CA GLY A 297 13.58 19.21 20.15
C GLY A 297 12.08 19.05 20.38
N ARG A 298 11.40 20.11 20.86
CA ARG A 298 9.94 20.12 21.03
C ARG A 298 9.21 19.96 19.69
N ILE A 299 9.67 20.67 18.65
CA ILE A 299 9.11 20.54 17.30
C ILE A 299 9.30 19.11 16.77
N GLY A 300 10.51 18.56 16.89
CA GLY A 300 10.80 17.19 16.44
C GLY A 300 9.95 16.13 17.14
N ILE A 301 9.73 16.29 18.45
CA ILE A 301 8.85 15.39 19.21
C ILE A 301 7.39 15.53 18.72
N SER A 302 6.89 16.75 18.54
CA SER A 302 5.52 17.00 18.02
C SER A 302 5.32 16.42 16.63
N LEU A 303 6.31 16.55 15.74
CA LEU A 303 6.31 15.95 14.40
C LEU A 303 6.28 14.42 14.48
N GLY A 304 7.04 13.82 15.41
CA GLY A 304 7.05 12.38 15.63
C GLY A 304 5.71 11.83 16.17
N ASP A 305 5.09 12.55 17.09
CA ASP A 305 3.79 12.20 17.66
C ASP A 305 2.68 12.24 16.60
N ALA A 306 2.67 13.28 15.76
CA ALA A 306 1.71 13.42 14.67
C ALA A 306 2.08 12.64 13.40
N SER A 307 3.19 11.89 13.39
CA SER A 307 3.76 11.30 12.16
C SER A 307 2.77 10.41 11.41
N TYR A 308 1.92 9.67 12.13
CA TYR A 308 0.90 8.80 11.53
C TYR A 308 -0.22 9.61 10.88
N ALA A 309 -0.66 10.68 11.54
CA ALA A 309 -1.70 11.55 11.00
C ALA A 309 -1.20 12.33 9.77
N ILE A 310 0.05 12.81 9.79
CA ILE A 310 0.74 13.39 8.62
C ILE A 310 0.73 12.40 7.46
N TYR A 311 1.12 11.15 7.72
CA TYR A 311 1.15 10.08 6.71
C TYR A 311 -0.22 9.77 6.09
N LEU A 312 -1.31 9.90 6.85
CA LEU A 312 -2.65 9.60 6.32
C LEU A 312 -3.18 10.68 5.38
N VAL A 313 -2.90 11.95 5.69
CA VAL A 313 -3.57 13.08 5.03
C VAL A 313 -2.71 13.79 3.98
N HIS A 314 -1.40 13.50 3.90
CA HIS A 314 -0.51 14.27 3.02
C HIS A 314 -0.91 14.16 1.55
N VAL A 315 -1.24 12.97 1.02
CA VAL A 315 -1.65 12.83 -0.39
C VAL A 315 -2.90 13.66 -0.72
N PRO A 316 -4.04 13.51 -0.01
CA PRO A 316 -5.20 14.37 -0.21
C PRO A 316 -4.89 15.87 -0.17
N VAL A 317 -4.05 16.31 0.78
CA VAL A 317 -3.68 17.71 0.92
C VAL A 317 -2.80 18.17 -0.25
N LEU A 318 -1.81 17.39 -0.65
CA LEU A 318 -0.94 17.69 -1.79
C LEU A 318 -1.75 17.81 -3.09
N VAL A 319 -2.66 16.86 -3.34
CA VAL A 319 -3.57 16.89 -4.50
C VAL A 319 -4.44 18.13 -4.47
N ALA A 320 -5.02 18.47 -3.31
CA ALA A 320 -5.84 19.66 -3.16
C ALA A 320 -5.02 20.94 -3.42
N VAL A 321 -3.83 21.07 -2.82
CA VAL A 321 -2.98 22.24 -3.02
C VAL A 321 -2.63 22.39 -4.50
N PHE A 322 -2.11 21.36 -5.17
CA PHE A 322 -1.71 21.49 -6.56
C PHE A 322 -2.89 21.70 -7.52
N ARG A 323 -4.08 21.19 -7.19
CA ARG A 323 -5.31 21.44 -7.96
C ARG A 323 -5.69 22.92 -7.96
N TRP A 324 -5.58 23.59 -6.80
CA TRP A 324 -6.07 24.95 -6.60
C TRP A 324 -4.98 26.02 -6.69
N LEU A 325 -3.71 25.63 -6.60
CA LEU A 325 -2.58 26.56 -6.70
C LEU A 325 -2.48 27.10 -8.15
N PRO A 326 -2.37 28.42 -8.37
CA PRO A 326 -2.22 28.99 -9.71
C PRO A 326 -0.97 28.47 -10.43
N ALA A 327 -1.07 28.27 -11.75
CA ALA A 327 0.06 27.81 -12.57
C ALA A 327 1.22 28.80 -12.66
N ALA A 328 0.96 30.08 -12.35
CA ALA A 328 1.99 31.12 -12.30
C ALA A 328 2.96 30.97 -11.12
N VAL A 329 2.64 30.15 -10.11
CA VAL A 329 3.51 29.96 -8.94
C VAL A 329 4.75 29.16 -9.36
N PRO A 330 5.98 29.65 -9.10
CA PRO A 330 7.20 28.95 -9.43
C PRO A 330 7.27 27.56 -8.79
N LEU A 331 7.83 26.58 -9.50
CA LEU A 331 7.88 25.18 -9.06
C LEU A 331 8.45 24.98 -7.64
N PRO A 332 9.57 25.63 -7.23
CA PRO A 332 10.08 25.47 -5.88
C PRO A 332 9.12 26.02 -4.81
N ALA A 333 8.48 27.15 -5.09
CA ALA A 333 7.49 27.75 -4.19
C ALA A 333 6.24 26.86 -4.08
N ALA A 334 5.77 26.30 -5.21
CA ALA A 334 4.65 25.37 -5.23
C ALA A 334 4.94 24.11 -4.41
N TRP A 335 6.15 23.55 -4.52
CA TRP A 335 6.60 22.42 -3.71
C TRP A 335 6.61 22.76 -2.23
N CYS A 336 7.22 23.89 -1.84
CA CYS A 336 7.29 24.32 -0.44
C CYS A 336 5.90 24.55 0.16
N VAL A 337 5.01 25.22 -0.57
CA VAL A 337 3.62 25.46 -0.13
C VAL A 337 2.90 24.14 0.10
N ALA A 338 2.98 23.19 -0.84
CA ALA A 338 2.33 21.90 -0.72
C ALA A 338 2.91 21.06 0.44
N PHE A 339 4.24 21.02 0.59
CA PHE A 339 4.92 20.33 1.67
C PHE A 339 4.53 20.88 3.04
N ILE A 340 4.61 22.20 3.21
CA ILE A 340 4.28 22.88 4.47
C ILE A 340 2.79 22.69 4.79
N ALA A 341 1.90 22.84 3.81
CA ALA A 341 0.47 22.62 4.00
C ALA A 341 0.17 21.19 4.47
N ALA A 342 0.78 20.17 3.85
CA ALA A 342 0.62 18.77 4.25
C ALA A 342 1.10 18.53 5.69
N VAL A 343 2.25 19.09 6.09
CA VAL A 343 2.76 18.97 7.46
C VAL A 343 1.86 19.69 8.46
N LEU A 344 1.42 20.91 8.17
CA LEU A 344 0.56 21.69 9.07
C LEU A 344 -0.83 21.05 9.25
N VAL A 345 -1.47 20.63 8.16
CA VAL A 345 -2.76 19.92 8.24
C VAL A 345 -2.58 18.60 9.00
N GLY A 346 -1.49 17.86 8.73
CA GLY A 346 -1.16 16.64 9.44
C GLY A 346 -0.92 16.85 10.95
N GLN A 347 -0.31 17.96 11.36
CA GLN A 347 -0.17 18.33 12.78
C GLN A 347 -1.53 18.54 13.46
N LEU A 348 -2.44 19.27 12.81
CA LEU A 348 -3.80 19.48 13.33
C LEU A 348 -4.55 18.15 13.47
N PHE A 349 -4.43 17.29 12.46
CA PHE A 349 -5.02 15.95 12.47
C PHE A 349 -4.37 15.05 13.55
N GLY A 350 -3.08 15.22 13.83
CA GLY A 350 -2.34 14.54 14.89
C GLY A 350 -2.92 14.81 16.29
N ALA A 351 -3.40 16.01 16.57
CA ALA A 351 -4.06 16.31 17.83
C ALA A 351 -5.37 15.52 18.00
N ILE A 352 -6.14 15.33 16.91
CA ILE A 352 -7.36 14.53 16.90
C ILE A 352 -7.01 13.06 17.12
N ASP A 353 -6.03 12.56 16.38
CA ASP A 353 -5.50 11.21 16.45
C ASP A 353 -5.12 10.82 17.88
N LEU A 354 -4.24 11.60 18.52
CA LEU A 354 -3.76 11.32 19.87
C LEU A 354 -4.90 11.28 20.89
N ARG A 355 -5.85 12.21 20.82
CA ARG A 355 -7.02 12.25 21.72
C ARG A 355 -7.91 11.03 21.54
N MET A 356 -8.17 10.63 20.29
CA MET A 356 -8.98 9.45 19.98
C MET A 356 -8.30 8.18 20.50
N TYR A 357 -7.02 8.01 20.21
CA TYR A 357 -6.24 6.88 20.68
C TYR A 357 -6.21 6.80 22.21
N GLN A 358 -5.94 7.90 22.92
CA GLN A 358 -5.90 7.91 24.39
C GLN A 358 -7.25 7.56 25.03
N ARG A 359 -8.37 7.99 24.42
CA ARG A 359 -9.72 7.62 24.89
C ARG A 359 -9.97 6.12 24.68
N LEU A 360 -9.64 5.58 23.52
CA LEU A 360 -9.87 4.17 23.21
C LEU A 360 -8.93 3.25 24.01
N LYS A 361 -7.66 3.66 24.17
CA LYS A 361 -6.67 2.96 24.99
C LYS A 361 -7.16 2.80 26.43
N ARG A 362 -7.66 3.87 27.07
CA ARG A 362 -8.23 3.80 28.44
C ARG A 362 -9.38 2.80 28.54
N ARG A 363 -10.26 2.75 27.54
CA ARG A 363 -11.35 1.77 27.48
C ARG A 363 -10.84 0.34 27.35
N ILE A 364 -9.79 0.11 26.55
CA ILE A 364 -9.17 -1.20 26.37
C ILE A 364 -8.44 -1.64 27.65
N ASP A 365 -7.74 -0.72 28.31
CA ASP A 365 -7.02 -1.00 29.56
C ASP A 365 -7.98 -1.41 30.69
N ALA A 366 -9.18 -0.82 30.70
CA ALA A 366 -10.26 -1.18 31.62
C ALA A 366 -10.92 -2.54 31.34
N LEU A 367 -10.62 -3.20 30.21
CA LEU A 367 -11.13 -4.54 29.94
C LEU A 367 -10.37 -5.58 30.77
N GLY A 368 -11.11 -6.55 31.32
CA GLY A 368 -10.53 -7.78 31.84
C GLY A 368 -9.81 -8.57 30.74
N GLU A 369 -8.74 -9.27 31.10
CA GLU A 369 -7.83 -9.91 30.14
C GLU A 369 -8.53 -10.92 29.23
N THR A 370 -9.44 -11.73 29.77
CA THR A 370 -10.24 -12.68 29.00
C THR A 370 -11.08 -11.99 27.93
N ARG A 371 -11.68 -10.84 28.25
CA ARG A 371 -12.51 -10.08 27.30
C ARG A 371 -11.63 -9.43 26.22
N ALA A 372 -10.50 -8.86 26.62
CA ALA A 372 -9.53 -8.30 25.68
C ALA A 372 -9.01 -9.36 24.70
N LEU A 373 -8.68 -10.56 25.20
CA LEU A 373 -8.22 -11.68 24.37
C LEU A 373 -9.31 -12.19 23.42
N ARG A 374 -10.56 -12.33 23.88
CA ARG A 374 -11.69 -12.70 23.00
C ARG A 374 -11.88 -11.71 21.86
N LEU A 375 -11.85 -10.41 22.15
CA LEU A 375 -11.98 -9.37 21.11
C LEU A 375 -10.81 -9.39 20.12
N ALA A 376 -9.59 -9.63 20.60
CA ALA A 376 -8.42 -9.79 19.74
C ALA A 376 -8.57 -11.01 18.81
N TRP A 377 -9.06 -12.15 19.31
CA TRP A 377 -9.35 -13.32 18.48
C TRP A 377 -10.49 -13.09 17.49
N VAL A 378 -11.52 -12.34 17.86
CA VAL A 378 -12.59 -11.93 16.92
C VAL A 378 -12.00 -11.12 15.77
N TYR A 379 -11.14 -10.14 16.06
CA TYR A 379 -10.45 -9.37 15.03
C TYR A 379 -9.52 -10.25 14.18
N ALA A 380 -8.72 -11.13 14.79
CA ALA A 380 -7.84 -12.04 14.06
C ALA A 380 -8.62 -13.01 13.17
N GLY A 381 -9.77 -13.51 13.62
CA GLY A 381 -10.69 -14.33 12.84
C GLY A 381 -11.29 -13.57 11.66
N PHE A 382 -11.78 -12.35 11.89
CA PHE A 382 -12.23 -11.45 10.81
C PHE A 382 -11.13 -11.22 9.77
N PHE A 383 -9.92 -10.89 10.23
CA PHE A 383 -8.75 -10.68 9.38
C PHE A 383 -8.46 -11.93 8.53
N ALA A 384 -8.44 -13.11 9.15
CA ALA A 384 -8.17 -14.37 8.47
C ALA A 384 -9.24 -14.72 7.42
N VAL A 385 -10.53 -14.49 7.72
CA VAL A 385 -11.64 -14.73 6.78
C VAL A 385 -11.50 -13.83 5.55
N ILE A 386 -11.31 -12.52 5.75
CA ILE A 386 -11.18 -11.57 4.63
C ILE A 386 -9.91 -11.85 3.81
N ALA A 387 -8.78 -12.15 4.48
CA ALA A 387 -7.53 -12.48 3.81
C ALA A 387 -7.64 -13.77 2.99
N SER A 388 -8.29 -14.80 3.53
CA SER A 388 -8.50 -16.08 2.85
C SER A 388 -9.44 -15.93 1.65
N TRP A 389 -10.51 -15.15 1.81
CA TRP A 389 -11.41 -14.81 0.71
C TRP A 389 -10.66 -14.08 -0.41
N GLY A 390 -9.89 -13.03 -0.08
CA GLY A 390 -9.09 -12.28 -1.06
C GLY A 390 -8.03 -13.13 -1.76
N ALA A 391 -7.37 -14.03 -1.03
CA ALA A 391 -6.44 -15.00 -1.60
C ALA A 391 -7.13 -15.97 -2.58
N ALA A 392 -8.29 -16.51 -2.19
CA ALA A 392 -9.05 -17.43 -3.04
C ALA A 392 -9.55 -16.75 -4.31
N THR A 393 -10.09 -15.53 -4.21
CA THR A 393 -10.52 -14.76 -5.38
C THR A 393 -9.34 -14.45 -6.30
N HIS A 394 -8.21 -14.01 -5.76
CA HIS A 394 -7.03 -13.73 -6.56
C HIS A 394 -6.49 -14.98 -7.27
N LEU A 395 -6.46 -16.14 -6.60
CA LEU A 395 -6.05 -17.41 -7.23
C LEU A 395 -7.01 -17.87 -8.32
N ILE A 396 -8.32 -17.68 -8.13
CA ILE A 396 -9.33 -17.96 -9.17
C ILE A 396 -9.10 -17.02 -10.36
N ASP A 397 -8.93 -15.73 -10.11
CA ASP A 397 -8.70 -14.71 -11.13
C ASP A 397 -7.44 -15.01 -11.94
N GLN A 398 -6.35 -15.36 -11.25
CA GLN A 398 -5.09 -15.73 -11.88
C GLN A 398 -5.24 -16.98 -12.76
N ARG A 399 -5.88 -18.04 -12.26
CA ARG A 399 -6.15 -19.25 -13.06
C ARG A 399 -7.03 -18.99 -14.28
N GLN A 400 -8.03 -18.13 -14.13
CA GLN A 400 -8.90 -17.75 -15.26
C GLN A 400 -8.11 -16.97 -16.31
N SER A 401 -7.26 -16.03 -15.86
CA SER A 401 -6.35 -15.27 -16.71
C SER A 401 -5.37 -16.18 -17.44
N ASP A 402 -4.75 -17.14 -16.75
CA ASP A 402 -3.79 -18.08 -17.34
C ASP A 402 -4.46 -18.98 -18.39
N ARG A 403 -5.70 -19.43 -18.13
CA ARG A 403 -6.49 -20.21 -19.10
C ARG A 403 -6.87 -19.38 -20.33
N ALA A 404 -7.28 -18.14 -20.12
CA ALA A 404 -7.58 -17.23 -21.23
C ALA A 404 -6.33 -16.94 -22.06
N ALA A 405 -5.19 -16.69 -21.42
CA ALA A 405 -3.90 -16.51 -22.09
C ALA A 405 -3.48 -17.75 -22.88
N ALA A 406 -3.64 -18.95 -22.32
CA ALA A 406 -3.37 -20.21 -23.04
C ALA A 406 -4.31 -20.39 -24.24
N ALA A 407 -5.60 -20.06 -24.10
CA ALA A 407 -6.55 -20.11 -25.20
C ALA A 407 -6.19 -19.14 -26.34
N LEU A 408 -5.81 -17.91 -25.99
CA LEU A 408 -5.33 -16.89 -26.93
C LEU A 408 -4.01 -17.29 -27.60
N GLY A 409 -3.10 -17.92 -26.86
CA GLY A 409 -1.85 -18.48 -27.38
C GLY A 409 -2.09 -19.60 -28.40
N LEU A 410 -3.05 -20.51 -28.13
CA LEU A 410 -3.44 -21.58 -29.07
C LEU A 410 -4.07 -21.02 -30.36
N ILE A 411 -4.87 -19.96 -30.26
CA ILE A 411 -5.44 -19.29 -31.44
C ILE A 411 -4.32 -18.70 -32.31
N ALA A 412 -3.32 -18.08 -31.67
CA ALA A 412 -2.17 -17.55 -32.38
C ALA A 412 -1.29 -18.63 -33.03
N SER A 413 -1.04 -19.75 -32.34
CA SER A 413 -0.17 -20.82 -32.84
C SER A 413 -0.79 -21.65 -33.97
N ASN A 414 -2.12 -21.70 -34.07
CA ASN A 414 -2.83 -22.52 -35.06
C ASN A 414 -2.97 -21.86 -36.44
N GLY A 415 -2.25 -20.77 -36.73
CA GLY A 415 -2.40 -20.04 -38.01
C GLY A 415 -3.79 -19.41 -38.19
N ALA A 416 -4.60 -19.33 -37.12
CA ALA A 416 -5.91 -18.70 -37.22
C ALA A 416 -5.78 -17.22 -37.63
N LEU A 417 -4.64 -16.60 -37.29
CA LEU A 417 -4.32 -15.20 -37.51
C LEU A 417 -3.58 -14.88 -38.82
N ASP A 418 -3.44 -15.86 -39.73
CA ASP A 418 -2.75 -15.67 -41.02
C ASP A 418 -3.30 -14.44 -41.80
N ASP A 419 -2.40 -13.77 -42.53
CA ASP A 419 -2.50 -12.38 -43.04
C ASP A 419 -3.67 -12.02 -43.99
N ALA A 420 -4.65 -12.90 -44.21
CA ALA A 420 -5.77 -12.67 -45.13
C ALA A 420 -7.17 -12.92 -44.56
N ALA A 421 -7.33 -13.39 -43.31
CA ALA A 421 -8.66 -13.73 -42.80
C ALA A 421 -9.42 -12.46 -42.37
N THR A 422 -10.54 -12.10 -43.02
CA THR A 422 -11.45 -11.05 -42.52
C THR A 422 -11.97 -11.42 -41.12
N PRO A 423 -12.43 -10.48 -40.27
CA PRO A 423 -13.02 -10.81 -38.97
C PRO A 423 -14.13 -11.88 -39.07
N LYS A 424 -14.90 -11.86 -40.17
CA LYS A 424 -15.91 -12.88 -40.49
C LYS A 424 -15.29 -14.27 -40.73
N ALA A 425 -14.22 -14.36 -41.52
CA ALA A 425 -13.52 -15.63 -41.76
C ALA A 425 -12.81 -16.15 -40.50
N LEU A 426 -12.24 -15.25 -39.68
CA LEU A 426 -11.64 -15.60 -38.39
C LEU A 426 -12.71 -16.11 -37.41
N ASN A 427 -13.86 -15.44 -37.30
CA ASN A 427 -14.98 -15.90 -36.49
C ASN A 427 -15.53 -17.25 -36.95
N ALA A 428 -15.59 -17.52 -38.26
CA ALA A 428 -15.99 -18.83 -38.77
C ALA A 428 -15.00 -19.95 -38.39
N ARG A 429 -13.68 -19.66 -38.40
CA ARG A 429 -12.65 -20.60 -37.93
C ARG A 429 -12.71 -20.83 -36.42
N LEU A 430 -12.97 -19.78 -35.64
CA LEU A 430 -13.13 -19.87 -34.19
C LEU A 430 -14.39 -20.66 -33.80
N ALA A 431 -15.50 -20.48 -34.53
CA ALA A 431 -16.75 -21.23 -34.33
C ALA A 431 -16.60 -22.72 -34.67
N ALA A 432 -15.85 -23.06 -35.73
CA ALA A 432 -15.60 -24.44 -36.12
C ALA A 432 -14.79 -25.25 -35.09
N ALA A 433 -14.16 -24.59 -34.11
CA ALA A 433 -13.37 -25.22 -33.05
C ALA A 433 -14.19 -25.65 -31.80
N ASP A 434 -15.54 -25.61 -31.86
CA ASP A 434 -16.47 -25.96 -30.78
C ASP A 434 -16.31 -25.09 -29.51
N ARG A 435 -16.18 -23.76 -29.68
CA ARG A 435 -15.93 -22.82 -28.58
C ARG A 435 -16.78 -21.55 -28.65
N ASP A 436 -18.09 -21.70 -28.76
CA ASP A 436 -18.96 -20.58 -29.14
C ASP A 436 -19.25 -19.58 -28.01
N PHE A 437 -18.82 -18.33 -28.26
CA PHE A 437 -19.63 -17.16 -27.92
C PHE A 437 -20.91 -17.24 -28.75
N THR A 438 -22.07 -17.29 -28.09
CA THR A 438 -23.34 -17.58 -28.78
C THR A 438 -23.99 -16.33 -29.34
N THR A 439 -23.68 -15.15 -28.78
CA THR A 439 -24.17 -13.84 -29.24
C THR A 439 -23.11 -12.74 -29.10
N PRO A 440 -21.93 -12.89 -29.74
CA PRO A 440 -20.82 -11.96 -29.59
C PRO A 440 -21.14 -10.61 -30.24
N HIS A 441 -20.90 -9.52 -29.49
CA HIS A 441 -20.95 -8.15 -29.96
C HIS A 441 -19.67 -7.44 -29.54
N GLY A 442 -19.17 -6.53 -30.36
CA GLY A 442 -18.01 -5.73 -30.01
C GLY A 442 -17.60 -4.75 -31.09
N ALA A 443 -16.91 -3.70 -30.67
CA ALA A 443 -16.36 -2.69 -31.57
C ALA A 443 -15.05 -2.14 -31.02
N ILE A 444 -14.27 -1.55 -31.92
CA ILE A 444 -13.08 -0.78 -31.58
C ILE A 444 -13.47 0.69 -31.74
N ASP A 445 -13.39 1.45 -30.66
CA ASP A 445 -13.76 2.88 -30.66
C ASP A 445 -12.64 3.72 -31.24
N GLN A 446 -11.41 3.41 -30.83
CA GLN A 446 -10.25 4.24 -31.13
C GLN A 446 -8.96 3.43 -31.10
N THR A 447 -8.11 3.70 -32.09
CA THR A 447 -6.69 3.35 -32.07
C THR A 447 -5.89 4.65 -32.11
N GLN A 448 -4.93 4.80 -31.20
CA GLN A 448 -4.13 6.03 -31.10
C GLN A 448 -2.67 5.71 -30.78
N ARG A 449 -1.74 6.41 -31.44
CA ARG A 449 -0.33 6.40 -31.05
C ARG A 449 -0.11 7.42 -29.92
N LEU A 450 0.42 6.95 -28.80
CA LEU A 450 0.73 7.74 -27.61
C LEU A 450 2.22 8.13 -27.59
N PRO A 451 2.60 9.19 -26.85
CA PRO A 451 4.00 9.45 -26.49
C PRO A 451 4.65 8.23 -25.80
N ASP A 452 5.98 8.16 -25.83
CA ASP A 452 6.80 7.05 -25.27
C ASP A 452 6.66 5.70 -25.99
N ASP A 453 6.55 5.72 -27.32
CA ASP A 453 6.50 4.50 -28.16
C ASP A 453 5.36 3.55 -27.76
N LYS A 454 4.13 4.07 -27.66
CA LYS A 454 2.95 3.25 -27.31
C LYS A 454 1.81 3.38 -28.32
N ILE A 455 1.06 2.31 -28.54
CA ILE A 455 -0.24 2.29 -29.23
C ILE A 455 -1.30 1.95 -28.19
N ALA A 456 -2.35 2.78 -28.13
CA ALA A 456 -3.55 2.55 -27.36
C ALA A 456 -4.67 2.03 -28.27
N VAL A 457 -5.33 0.95 -27.84
CA VAL A 457 -6.53 0.39 -28.46
C VAL A 457 -7.65 0.40 -27.44
N GLN A 458 -8.75 1.07 -27.77
CA GLN A 458 -9.95 1.16 -26.95
C GLN A 458 -11.14 0.59 -27.69
N GLY A 459 -11.98 -0.14 -26.97
CA GLY A 459 -13.15 -0.79 -27.53
C GLY A 459 -13.97 -1.50 -26.47
N TRP A 460 -14.87 -2.35 -26.93
CA TRP A 460 -15.72 -3.17 -26.08
C TRP A 460 -16.08 -4.49 -26.75
N ALA A 461 -16.35 -5.52 -25.96
CA ALA A 461 -16.69 -6.86 -26.43
C ALA A 461 -17.57 -7.59 -25.41
N ILE A 462 -18.63 -8.28 -25.81
CA ILE A 462 -19.57 -8.96 -24.91
C ILE A 462 -20.25 -10.17 -25.57
N ASP A 463 -20.52 -11.22 -24.79
CA ASP A 463 -21.47 -12.29 -25.15
C ASP A 463 -22.83 -11.94 -24.52
N LEU A 464 -23.86 -11.64 -25.29
CA LEU A 464 -25.16 -11.27 -24.70
C LEU A 464 -25.87 -12.43 -24.00
N ALA A 465 -25.56 -13.67 -24.35
CA ALA A 465 -26.07 -14.87 -23.70
C ALA A 465 -25.41 -15.10 -22.33
N ARG A 466 -24.19 -14.56 -22.15
CA ARG A 466 -23.39 -14.69 -20.93
C ARG A 466 -22.65 -13.39 -20.63
N PRO A 467 -23.38 -12.29 -20.38
CA PRO A 467 -22.78 -10.97 -20.24
C PRO A 467 -21.86 -10.90 -19.00
N ASP A 468 -22.15 -11.71 -17.99
CA ASP A 468 -21.41 -11.76 -16.72
C ASP A 468 -20.14 -12.62 -16.77
N VAL A 469 -19.94 -13.42 -17.83
CA VAL A 469 -18.70 -14.18 -17.98
C VAL A 469 -17.56 -13.20 -18.24
N ARG A 470 -16.44 -13.35 -17.52
CA ARG A 470 -15.23 -12.55 -17.76
C ARG A 470 -14.58 -12.94 -19.08
N ALA A 471 -14.11 -11.96 -19.83
CA ALA A 471 -13.34 -12.20 -21.04
C ALA A 471 -12.20 -11.18 -21.14
N TRP A 472 -11.15 -11.62 -21.80
CA TRP A 472 -9.91 -10.90 -22.04
C TRP A 472 -9.80 -10.60 -23.52
N ILE A 473 -9.19 -9.47 -23.83
CA ILE A 473 -9.01 -8.94 -25.16
C ILE A 473 -7.53 -9.02 -25.46
N ALA A 474 -7.14 -9.80 -26.48
CA ALA A 474 -5.80 -9.75 -27.04
C ALA A 474 -5.81 -8.92 -28.32
N VAL A 475 -4.76 -8.13 -28.49
CA VAL A 475 -4.50 -7.37 -29.71
C VAL A 475 -3.26 -7.96 -30.37
N TYR A 476 -3.41 -8.29 -31.63
CA TYR A 476 -2.36 -8.80 -32.51
C TYR A 476 -2.10 -7.78 -33.61
N CYS A 477 -0.83 -7.58 -33.93
CA CYS A 477 -0.37 -6.79 -35.06
C CYS A 477 0.35 -7.74 -36.02
N ASP A 478 -0.17 -7.88 -37.24
CA ASP A 478 0.34 -8.82 -38.27
C ASP A 478 0.64 -10.22 -37.69
N GLY A 479 -0.36 -10.79 -36.99
CA GLY A 479 -0.28 -12.12 -36.36
C GLY A 479 0.49 -12.18 -35.03
N ARG A 480 1.30 -11.18 -34.69
CA ARG A 480 2.06 -11.15 -33.42
C ARG A 480 1.26 -10.48 -32.31
N GLN A 481 1.13 -11.14 -31.16
CA GLN A 481 0.45 -10.55 -30.00
C GLN A 481 1.25 -9.36 -29.49
N ILE A 482 0.62 -8.18 -29.49
CA ILE A 482 1.24 -6.94 -28.99
C ILE A 482 0.77 -6.61 -27.58
N GLY A 483 -0.38 -7.11 -27.14
CA GLY A 483 -0.80 -6.96 -25.75
C GLY A 483 -2.13 -7.63 -25.48
N TRP A 484 -2.54 -7.62 -24.21
CA TRP A 484 -3.82 -8.14 -23.79
C TRP A 484 -4.34 -7.38 -22.57
N ALA A 485 -5.66 -7.30 -22.43
CA ALA A 485 -6.33 -6.58 -21.35
C ALA A 485 -7.65 -7.27 -20.97
N GLU A 486 -8.02 -7.24 -19.69
CA GLU A 486 -9.34 -7.67 -19.27
C GLU A 486 -10.40 -6.60 -19.55
N ARG A 487 -11.64 -7.04 -19.83
CA ARG A 487 -12.81 -6.16 -19.85
C ARG A 487 -13.17 -5.66 -18.45
N THR A 488 -12.72 -4.45 -18.12
CA THR A 488 -12.88 -3.86 -16.78
C THR A 488 -13.72 -2.58 -16.77
N ARG A 489 -14.06 -2.02 -17.94
CA ARG A 489 -14.75 -0.72 -18.03
C ARG A 489 -16.26 -0.90 -18.22
N LEU A 490 -17.04 -0.06 -17.52
CA LEU A 490 -18.46 0.10 -17.76
C LEU A 490 -18.69 0.93 -19.02
N ARG A 491 -19.68 0.57 -19.83
CA ARG A 491 -20.05 1.22 -21.09
C ARG A 491 -21.54 1.50 -21.09
N ARG A 492 -21.96 2.50 -20.31
CA ARG A 492 -23.38 2.77 -20.03
C ARG A 492 -24.16 3.21 -21.26
N ALA A 493 -23.53 3.98 -22.15
CA ALA A 493 -24.16 4.44 -23.38
C ALA A 493 -24.37 3.26 -24.34
N GLU A 494 -23.32 2.46 -24.55
CA GLU A 494 -23.38 1.27 -25.41
C GLU A 494 -24.27 0.20 -24.82
N ALA A 495 -24.33 0.06 -23.49
CA ALA A 495 -25.26 -0.85 -22.83
C ALA A 495 -26.72 -0.49 -23.10
N ALA A 496 -27.05 0.81 -23.10
CA ALA A 496 -28.39 1.28 -23.41
C ALA A 496 -28.75 1.06 -24.89
N GLN A 497 -27.80 1.35 -25.79
CA GLN A 497 -27.97 1.10 -27.22
C GLN A 497 -28.14 -0.39 -27.53
N LEU A 498 -27.25 -1.23 -27.02
CA LEU A 498 -27.27 -2.68 -27.26
C LEU A 498 -28.54 -3.32 -26.69
N ALA A 499 -29.00 -2.87 -25.52
CA ALA A 499 -30.29 -3.29 -24.95
C ALA A 499 -31.48 -2.92 -25.85
N ALA A 500 -31.48 -1.72 -26.44
CA ALA A 500 -32.52 -1.29 -27.36
C ALA A 500 -32.52 -2.08 -28.67
N GLU A 501 -31.34 -2.42 -29.20
CA GLU A 501 -31.18 -3.15 -30.47
C GLU A 501 -31.50 -4.65 -30.34
N THR A 502 -31.17 -5.25 -29.18
CA THR A 502 -31.22 -6.72 -29.01
C THR A 502 -32.32 -7.21 -28.07
N GLY A 503 -33.01 -6.30 -27.38
CA GLY A 503 -34.02 -6.64 -26.37
C GLY A 503 -33.44 -7.15 -25.04
N ALA A 504 -32.12 -7.08 -24.86
CA ALA A 504 -31.46 -7.48 -23.62
C ALA A 504 -31.80 -6.55 -22.43
N ASP A 505 -31.68 -7.04 -21.20
CA ASP A 505 -31.99 -6.24 -20.01
C ASP A 505 -30.99 -5.07 -19.84
N ALA A 506 -31.47 -3.85 -20.13
CA ALA A 506 -30.70 -2.61 -19.99
C ALA A 506 -30.14 -2.39 -18.58
N ARG A 507 -30.87 -2.80 -17.53
CA ARG A 507 -30.40 -2.62 -16.14
C ARG A 507 -29.27 -3.57 -15.79
N SER A 508 -29.34 -4.80 -16.30
CA SER A 508 -28.26 -5.78 -16.16
C SER A 508 -27.02 -5.32 -16.93
N LEU A 509 -27.17 -5.02 -18.22
CA LEU A 509 -26.07 -4.59 -19.09
C LEU A 509 -25.38 -3.30 -18.61
N ALA A 510 -26.13 -2.35 -18.05
CA ALA A 510 -25.55 -1.12 -17.49
C ALA A 510 -24.62 -1.35 -16.29
N LYS A 511 -24.70 -2.52 -15.64
CA LYS A 511 -23.82 -2.94 -14.54
C LYS A 511 -22.69 -3.85 -15.00
N THR A 512 -22.77 -4.40 -16.21
CA THR A 512 -21.76 -5.29 -16.79
C THR A 512 -20.55 -4.50 -17.29
N ARG A 513 -19.34 -5.00 -17.00
CA ARG A 513 -18.09 -4.42 -17.50
C ARG A 513 -17.67 -5.16 -18.77
N PHE A 514 -17.81 -4.50 -19.90
CA PHE A 514 -17.49 -5.09 -21.20
C PHE A 514 -16.60 -4.20 -22.09
N GLY A 515 -16.19 -3.03 -21.58
CA GLY A 515 -15.19 -2.18 -22.24
C GLY A 515 -13.76 -2.51 -21.84
N PHE A 516 -12.81 -2.24 -22.73
CA PHE A 516 -11.38 -2.44 -22.51
C PHE A 516 -10.56 -1.24 -22.98
N THR A 517 -9.34 -1.14 -22.46
CA THR A 517 -8.33 -0.20 -22.94
C THR A 517 -6.98 -0.90 -22.78
N LEU A 518 -6.28 -1.05 -23.90
CA LEU A 518 -4.96 -1.63 -23.94
C LEU A 518 -4.00 -0.53 -24.39
N ALA A 519 -2.86 -0.39 -23.71
CA ALA A 519 -1.74 0.41 -24.20
C ALA A 519 -0.50 -0.49 -24.23
N THR A 520 0.15 -0.59 -25.38
CA THR A 520 1.34 -1.45 -25.57
C THR A 520 2.37 -0.78 -26.48
N GLN A 521 3.57 -1.35 -26.59
CA GLN A 521 4.69 -0.75 -27.34
C GLN A 521 4.41 -0.63 -28.84
N ALA A 522 4.66 0.55 -29.39
CA ALA A 522 4.43 0.90 -30.79
C ALA A 522 5.54 0.41 -31.72
N SER A 523 6.78 0.26 -31.23
CA SER A 523 7.92 -0.28 -31.99
C SER A 523 7.70 -1.68 -32.56
N VAL A 524 6.75 -2.41 -31.99
CA VAL A 524 6.38 -3.75 -32.42
C VAL A 524 5.37 -3.76 -33.57
N CYS A 525 4.71 -2.63 -33.85
CA CYS A 525 3.61 -2.54 -34.80
C CYS A 525 3.77 -1.32 -35.73
N PRO A 526 4.11 -1.54 -37.01
CA PRO A 526 4.26 -0.44 -37.97
C PRO A 526 2.95 0.33 -38.17
N ALA A 527 3.06 1.61 -38.52
CA ALA A 527 1.89 2.41 -38.89
C ALA A 527 1.21 1.80 -40.12
N GLY A 528 -0.11 1.71 -40.11
CA GLY A 528 -0.89 1.05 -41.16
C GLY A 528 -0.96 -0.49 -41.07
N ALA A 529 -0.25 -1.11 -40.13
CA ALA A 529 -0.34 -2.55 -39.89
C ALA A 529 -1.75 -2.96 -39.43
N ARG A 530 -2.12 -4.21 -39.70
CA ARG A 530 -3.47 -4.69 -39.40
C ARG A 530 -3.54 -5.09 -37.93
N LEU A 531 -4.53 -4.54 -37.23
CA LEU A 531 -4.85 -4.93 -35.87
C LEU A 531 -5.97 -5.97 -35.86
N THR A 532 -5.64 -7.16 -35.38
CA THR A 532 -6.61 -8.21 -35.10
C THR A 532 -6.88 -8.22 -33.60
N VAL A 533 -8.13 -8.01 -33.21
CA VAL A 533 -8.54 -7.95 -31.81
C VAL A 533 -9.44 -9.15 -31.51
N ILE A 534 -9.05 -9.98 -30.55
CA ILE A 534 -9.77 -11.20 -30.18
C ILE A 534 -10.19 -11.09 -28.73
N ALA A 535 -11.49 -11.27 -28.47
CA ALA A 535 -12.02 -11.51 -27.15
C ALA A 535 -12.04 -13.01 -26.87
N ALA A 536 -11.52 -13.44 -25.72
CA ALA A 536 -11.56 -14.82 -25.29
C ALA A 536 -11.86 -14.93 -23.79
N ASP A 537 -12.54 -15.99 -23.37
CA ASP A 537 -12.78 -16.26 -21.95
C ASP A 537 -11.97 -17.46 -21.42
N ALA A 538 -12.07 -17.68 -20.10
CA ALA A 538 -11.34 -18.75 -19.42
C ALA A 538 -11.82 -20.18 -19.80
N GLY A 539 -12.96 -20.31 -20.48
CA GLY A 539 -13.44 -21.55 -21.07
C GLY A 539 -12.84 -21.83 -22.45
N GLY A 540 -11.99 -20.93 -22.95
CA GLY A 540 -11.34 -21.05 -24.25
C GLY A 540 -12.19 -20.58 -25.43
N ARG A 541 -13.41 -20.10 -25.16
CA ARG A 541 -14.29 -19.50 -26.17
C ARG A 541 -13.68 -18.20 -26.64
N ALA A 542 -13.80 -17.91 -27.92
CA ALA A 542 -13.21 -16.70 -28.49
C ALA A 542 -13.98 -16.19 -29.71
N PHE A 543 -13.92 -14.87 -29.93
CA PHE A 543 -14.40 -14.22 -31.14
C PHE A 543 -13.53 -13.01 -31.47
N ALA A 544 -13.39 -12.71 -32.76
CA ALA A 544 -12.73 -11.55 -33.29
C ALA A 544 -13.69 -10.36 -33.41
N LEU A 545 -13.21 -9.20 -32.96
CA LEU A 545 -13.86 -7.91 -33.15
C LEU A 545 -13.65 -7.41 -34.60
N PRO A 546 -14.41 -6.39 -35.05
CA PRO A 546 -14.17 -5.73 -36.32
C PRO A 546 -12.71 -5.30 -36.50
N ALA A 547 -12.21 -5.34 -37.74
CA ALA A 547 -10.82 -5.02 -38.03
C ALA A 547 -10.51 -3.54 -37.73
N ALA A 548 -9.31 -3.27 -37.24
CA ALA A 548 -8.77 -1.93 -37.12
C ALA A 548 -7.36 -1.87 -37.73
N THR A 549 -6.87 -0.66 -37.96
CA THR A 549 -5.52 -0.40 -38.44
C THR A 549 -4.71 0.35 -37.38
N ALA A 550 -3.42 0.07 -37.34
CA ALA A 550 -2.48 0.82 -36.51
C ALA A 550 -2.39 2.27 -37.02
N PRO A 551 -2.48 3.26 -36.11
CA PRO A 551 -2.46 4.68 -36.45
C PRO A 551 -1.08 5.20 -36.86
#